data_AF-A0A2E8LAP7-F1
#
_entry.id   AF-A0A2E8LAP7-F1
#
_cell.length_a   1.000
_cell.length_b   1.000
_cell.length_c   1.000
_cell.angle_alpha   90.00
_cell.angle_beta   90.00
_cell.angle_gamma   90.00
#
_symmetry.space_group_name_H-M   'P 1'
#
loop_
_entity.id
_entity.type
_entity.pdbx_description
1 polymer ?
#
loop_
_entity_poly.entity_id
_entity_poly.type
_entity_poly.pdbx_seq_one_letter_code
_entity_poly.pdbx_strand_id
1 'polypeptide(L)'
;MPLRRFTLQSAAGIEAEPVDLGAAIEVIRAPDRHGAVDDITLRLDDGEARTDHARNPHLGVIVGRFANRIGGARCELNGVVQELEANEGDNLLHGGANGFGRQRWEVIDTDAGVTFSLASPDGDMGFPGTLTATVHYRLVDTTLHVDMSAATDAPNLPRAPSPVVHPGEPYRHHLGFQLTTDASEAS
;
A
#
# COMPACT_ATOMS: atom_id res chain seq x y z
N MET A 1 0.17 1.52 -20.83
CA MET A 1 1.21 2.44 -20.33
C MET A 1 2.21 1.62 -19.52
N PRO A 2 3.53 1.82 -19.68
CA PRO A 2 4.54 1.09 -18.93
C PRO A 2 4.48 1.41 -17.43
N LEU A 3 4.91 0.46 -16.59
CA LEU A 3 5.10 0.68 -15.16
C LEU A 3 6.16 1.75 -14.91
N ARG A 4 5.89 2.70 -14.01
CA ARG A 4 6.89 3.69 -13.55
C ARG A 4 7.55 3.18 -12.28
N ARG A 5 8.88 3.22 -12.26
CA ARG A 5 9.71 2.81 -11.13
C ARG A 5 10.57 3.97 -10.66
N PHE A 6 10.81 4.03 -9.37
CA PHE A 6 11.61 5.07 -8.72
C PHE A 6 12.65 4.39 -7.84
N THR A 7 13.89 4.88 -7.88
CA THR A 7 14.98 4.31 -7.10
C THR A 7 15.29 5.26 -5.94
N LEU A 8 15.15 4.76 -4.73
CA LEU A 8 15.58 5.43 -3.51
C LEU A 8 16.91 4.80 -3.08
N GLN A 9 17.95 5.60 -2.85
CA GLN A 9 19.26 5.12 -2.43
C GLN A 9 19.73 5.86 -1.18
N SER A 10 20.44 5.15 -0.30
CA SER A 10 21.09 5.75 0.85
C SER A 10 22.60 5.60 0.81
N ALA A 11 23.29 6.41 1.61
CA ALA A 11 24.74 6.33 1.78
C ALA A 11 25.20 4.98 2.40
N ALA A 12 24.29 4.22 3.01
CA ALA A 12 24.56 2.89 3.54
C ALA A 12 24.55 1.79 2.46
N GLY A 13 24.38 2.13 1.18
CA GLY A 13 24.32 1.15 0.09
C GLY A 13 23.00 0.38 0.02
N ILE A 14 21.96 0.88 0.69
CA ILE A 14 20.61 0.34 0.59
C ILE A 14 19.90 1.01 -0.58
N GLU A 15 19.10 0.22 -1.30
CA GLU A 15 18.23 0.68 -2.37
C GLU A 15 16.82 0.15 -2.15
N ALA A 16 15.81 0.97 -2.45
CA ALA A 16 14.42 0.54 -2.53
C ALA A 16 13.79 1.04 -3.83
N GLU A 17 12.96 0.19 -4.46
CA GLU A 17 12.27 0.51 -5.71
C GLU A 17 10.73 0.51 -5.54
N PRO A 18 10.14 1.65 -5.15
CA PRO A 18 8.70 1.87 -5.27
C PRO A 18 8.23 2.05 -6.72
N VAL A 19 7.01 1.61 -7.02
CA VAL A 19 6.38 1.65 -8.35
C VAL A 19 4.95 2.18 -8.32
N ASP A 20 4.48 2.72 -9.45
CA ASP A 20 3.18 3.38 -9.56
C ASP A 20 1.97 2.43 -9.53
N LEU A 21 2.14 1.13 -9.79
CA LEU A 21 1.08 0.14 -9.67
C LEU A 21 0.99 -0.38 -8.23
N GLY A 22 -0.13 -0.12 -7.57
CA GLY A 22 -0.37 -0.46 -6.17
C GLY A 22 0.47 0.33 -5.18
N ALA A 23 1.16 1.39 -5.65
CA ALA A 23 2.20 2.11 -4.92
C ALA A 23 3.17 1.14 -4.22
N ALA A 24 3.55 0.07 -4.91
CA ALA A 24 4.18 -1.09 -4.32
C ALA A 24 5.70 -0.93 -4.19
N ILE A 25 6.31 -1.64 -3.23
CA ILE A 25 7.75 -1.89 -3.22
C ILE A 25 8.03 -3.18 -4.00
N GLU A 26 8.82 -3.09 -5.07
CA GLU A 26 9.23 -4.27 -5.87
C GLU A 26 10.58 -4.84 -5.46
N VAL A 27 11.49 -3.97 -5.04
CA VAL A 27 12.87 -4.34 -4.73
C VAL A 27 13.32 -3.60 -3.49
N ILE A 28 14.07 -4.30 -2.67
CA ILE A 28 14.90 -3.75 -1.60
C ILE A 28 16.23 -4.48 -1.71
N ARG A 29 17.29 -3.74 -2.05
CA ARG A 29 18.66 -4.27 -2.03
C ARG A 29 19.35 -3.74 -0.79
N ALA A 30 19.98 -4.63 -0.04
CA ALA A 30 20.70 -4.26 1.17
C ALA A 30 22.01 -5.06 1.29
N PRO A 31 23.09 -4.45 1.82
CA PRO A 31 24.31 -5.17 2.13
C PRO A 31 24.12 -6.10 3.33
N ASP A 32 24.72 -7.29 3.27
CA ASP A 32 24.89 -8.17 4.41
C ASP A 32 26.05 -7.70 5.32
N ARG A 33 26.32 -8.46 6.40
CA ARG A 33 27.41 -8.15 7.35
C ARG A 33 28.82 -8.21 6.73
N HIS A 34 28.96 -8.75 5.52
CA HIS A 34 30.20 -8.83 4.76
C HIS A 34 30.26 -7.79 3.63
N GLY A 35 29.22 -6.95 3.51
CA GLY A 35 29.08 -5.93 2.48
C GLY A 35 28.57 -6.45 1.13
N ALA A 36 28.18 -7.72 1.04
CA ALA A 36 27.59 -8.28 -0.17
C ALA A 36 26.12 -7.83 -0.28
N VAL A 37 25.76 -7.23 -1.42
CA VAL A 37 24.41 -6.69 -1.65
C VAL A 37 23.54 -7.74 -2.36
N ASP A 38 22.34 -7.98 -1.83
CA ASP A 38 21.34 -8.83 -2.45
C ASP A 38 19.92 -8.23 -2.35
N ASP A 39 19.01 -8.70 -3.20
CA ASP A 39 17.59 -8.36 -3.15
C ASP A 39 16.88 -9.21 -2.10
N ILE A 40 16.37 -8.55 -1.06
CA ILE A 40 15.70 -9.19 0.07
C ILE A 40 14.17 -9.20 -0.08
N THR A 41 13.64 -8.83 -1.25
CA THR A 41 12.20 -8.76 -1.48
C THR A 41 11.67 -10.04 -2.10
N LEU A 42 10.51 -10.49 -1.62
CA LEU A 42 9.74 -11.51 -2.32
C LEU A 42 9.12 -10.91 -3.58
N ARG A 43 9.55 -11.39 -4.74
CA ARG A 43 9.06 -10.93 -6.05
C ARG A 43 8.60 -12.08 -6.92
N LEU A 44 7.84 -11.75 -7.94
CA LEU A 44 7.45 -12.65 -9.02
C LEU A 44 8.56 -12.64 -10.09
N ASP A 45 8.80 -13.79 -10.73
CA ASP A 45 9.96 -14.00 -11.62
C ASP A 45 9.94 -13.20 -12.94
N ASP A 46 8.78 -12.63 -13.32
CA ASP A 46 8.64 -11.79 -14.50
C ASP A 46 7.94 -10.45 -14.19
N GLY A 47 8.37 -9.39 -14.88
CA GLY A 47 7.88 -8.02 -14.64
C GLY A 47 6.41 -7.78 -15.01
N GLU A 48 5.80 -8.72 -15.76
CA GLU A 48 4.38 -8.68 -16.14
C GLU A 48 3.49 -9.27 -15.03
N ALA A 49 4.03 -10.17 -14.20
CA ALA A 49 3.30 -10.85 -13.14
C ALA A 49 2.69 -9.90 -12.11
N ARG A 50 3.21 -8.67 -11.97
CA ARG A 50 2.61 -7.63 -11.11
C ARG A 50 1.16 -7.33 -11.50
N THR A 51 0.86 -7.31 -12.80
CA THR A 51 -0.48 -7.07 -13.35
C THR A 51 -1.34 -8.32 -13.40
N ASP A 52 -0.74 -9.50 -13.22
CA ASP A 52 -1.44 -10.76 -13.18
C ASP A 52 -1.96 -11.03 -11.76
N HIS A 53 -3.21 -10.66 -11.53
CA HIS A 53 -3.85 -10.82 -10.21
C HIS A 53 -4.05 -12.28 -9.81
N ALA A 54 -3.97 -13.24 -10.74
CA ALA A 54 -4.01 -14.66 -10.39
C ALA A 54 -2.66 -15.14 -9.83
N ARG A 55 -1.55 -14.53 -10.27
CA ARG A 55 -0.19 -14.84 -9.81
C ARG A 55 0.30 -13.94 -8.67
N ASN A 56 -0.25 -12.74 -8.53
CA ASN A 56 0.16 -11.76 -7.52
C ASN A 56 -0.85 -11.67 -6.36
N PRO A 57 -0.59 -12.31 -5.21
CA PRO A 57 -1.48 -12.30 -4.05
C PRO A 57 -1.30 -11.04 -3.17
N HIS A 58 -1.08 -9.86 -3.78
CA HIS A 58 -0.83 -8.57 -3.09
C HIS A 58 0.59 -8.40 -2.52
N LEU A 59 1.63 -8.89 -3.21
CA LEU A 59 3.02 -8.73 -2.76
C LEU A 59 3.46 -7.26 -2.77
N GLY A 60 3.89 -6.73 -1.63
CA GLY A 60 4.52 -5.40 -1.52
C GLY A 60 3.63 -4.19 -1.82
N VAL A 61 2.31 -4.37 -2.02
CA VAL A 61 1.38 -3.29 -2.39
C VAL A 61 0.83 -2.54 -1.17
N ILE A 62 0.37 -1.31 -1.37
CA ILE A 62 -0.52 -0.64 -0.42
C ILE A 62 -1.94 -1.21 -0.58
N VAL A 63 -2.51 -1.68 0.53
CA VAL A 63 -3.85 -2.28 0.56
C VAL A 63 -4.88 -1.24 1.00
N GLY A 64 -6.02 -1.19 0.31
CA GLY A 64 -7.14 -0.33 0.67
C GLY A 64 -8.33 -0.45 -0.29
N ARG A 65 -9.48 0.15 0.01
CA ARG A 65 -9.77 0.99 1.20
C ARG A 65 -9.78 0.25 2.53
N PHE A 66 -9.91 -1.08 2.48
CA PHE A 66 -9.91 -1.93 3.66
C PHE A 66 -8.94 -3.09 3.52
N ALA A 67 -8.08 -3.27 4.51
CA ALA A 67 -7.20 -4.43 4.58
C ALA A 67 -7.92 -5.62 5.21
N ASN A 68 -7.63 -6.82 4.70
CA ASN A 68 -8.25 -8.08 5.13
C ASN A 68 -9.75 -8.17 4.74
N ARG A 69 -10.54 -8.95 5.49
CA ARG A 69 -11.88 -9.42 5.10
C ARG A 69 -13.01 -8.65 5.76
N ILE A 70 -14.02 -8.28 4.96
CA ILE A 70 -15.36 -7.90 5.42
C ILE A 70 -16.28 -9.09 5.13
N GLY A 71 -16.78 -9.70 6.20
CA GLY A 71 -17.64 -10.88 6.13
C GLY A 71 -18.93 -10.60 5.37
N GLY A 72 -19.28 -11.46 4.41
CA GLY A 72 -20.50 -11.30 3.61
C GLY A 72 -20.51 -10.07 2.71
N ALA A 73 -19.34 -9.43 2.50
CA ALA A 73 -19.18 -8.19 1.74
C ALA A 73 -20.20 -7.12 2.16
N ARG A 74 -20.49 -7.02 3.45
CA ARG A 74 -21.56 -6.16 3.98
C ARG A 74 -21.13 -5.50 5.27
N CYS A 75 -21.44 -4.23 5.41
CA CYS A 75 -21.20 -3.49 6.65
C CYS A 75 -22.37 -2.54 6.94
N GLU A 76 -22.48 -2.07 8.19
CA GLU A 76 -23.53 -1.14 8.59
C GLU A 76 -22.92 0.22 8.92
N LEU A 77 -23.34 1.26 8.19
CA LEU A 77 -22.94 2.65 8.37
C LEU A 77 -24.14 3.48 8.82
N ASN A 78 -24.07 4.03 10.04
CA ASN A 78 -25.12 4.88 10.61
C ASN A 78 -26.54 4.27 10.52
N GLY A 79 -26.67 2.96 10.76
CA GLY A 79 -27.96 2.25 10.67
C GLY A 79 -28.36 1.86 9.24
N VAL A 80 -27.57 2.24 8.22
CA VAL A 80 -27.80 1.86 6.82
C VAL A 80 -26.82 0.75 6.44
N VAL A 81 -27.39 -0.34 5.97
CA VAL A 81 -26.66 -1.47 5.41
C VAL A 81 -26.01 -1.06 4.09
N GLN A 82 -24.70 -1.21 4.00
CA GLN A 82 -23.92 -1.06 2.79
C GLN A 82 -23.56 -2.45 2.26
N GLU A 83 -23.93 -2.71 1.01
CA GLU A 83 -23.49 -3.88 0.27
C GLU A 83 -22.23 -3.51 -0.51
N LEU A 84 -21.20 -4.32 -0.39
CA LEU A 84 -19.89 -4.15 -1.02
C LEU A 84 -19.68 -5.23 -2.09
N GLU A 85 -18.69 -5.03 -2.93
CA GLU A 85 -18.36 -6.00 -3.97
C GLU A 85 -17.48 -7.13 -3.43
N ALA A 86 -18.06 -8.33 -3.31
CA ALA A 86 -17.33 -9.53 -2.93
C ALA A 86 -16.30 -9.93 -4.00
N ASN A 87 -15.11 -10.35 -3.56
CA ASN A 87 -14.03 -10.84 -4.42
C ASN A 87 -13.35 -12.10 -3.87
N GLU A 88 -13.81 -12.64 -2.74
CA GLU A 88 -13.36 -13.90 -2.17
C GLU A 88 -14.55 -14.66 -1.59
N GLY A 89 -15.18 -15.50 -2.41
CA GLY A 89 -16.47 -16.12 -2.07
C GLY A 89 -17.51 -15.04 -1.79
N ASP A 90 -18.16 -15.11 -0.63
CA ASP A 90 -19.14 -14.11 -0.19
C ASP A 90 -18.48 -12.89 0.50
N ASN A 91 -17.16 -12.85 0.64
CA ASN A 91 -16.46 -11.81 1.38
C ASN A 91 -15.83 -10.77 0.44
N LEU A 92 -15.64 -9.56 0.98
CA LEU A 92 -14.71 -8.59 0.40
C LEU A 92 -13.35 -8.74 1.08
N LEU A 93 -12.29 -8.91 0.30
CA LEU A 93 -10.90 -9.03 0.71
C LEU A 93 -10.07 -7.89 0.11
N HIS A 94 -9.24 -7.25 0.94
CA HIS A 94 -8.21 -6.28 0.52
C HIS A 94 -8.76 -5.12 -0.34
N GLY A 95 -9.97 -4.65 0.00
CA GLY A 95 -10.61 -3.53 -0.66
C GLY A 95 -11.33 -3.90 -1.95
N GLY A 96 -11.41 -5.18 -2.31
CA GLY A 96 -12.19 -5.66 -3.44
C GLY A 96 -11.35 -6.07 -4.66
N ALA A 97 -12.03 -6.47 -5.74
CA ALA A 97 -11.41 -7.00 -6.96
C ALA A 97 -10.53 -5.96 -7.68
N ASN A 98 -10.76 -4.66 -7.45
CA ASN A 98 -9.94 -3.57 -7.94
C ASN A 98 -9.47 -2.66 -6.78
N GLY A 99 -9.17 -3.24 -5.61
CA GLY A 99 -8.63 -2.49 -4.47
C GLY A 99 -7.30 -1.79 -4.78
N PHE A 100 -6.81 -0.95 -3.86
CA PHE A 100 -5.70 -0.01 -4.09
C PHE A 100 -4.43 -0.64 -4.65
N GLY A 101 -4.11 -1.86 -4.21
CA GLY A 101 -2.92 -2.60 -4.66
C GLY A 101 -2.97 -3.04 -6.13
N ARG A 102 -4.12 -2.91 -6.79
CA ARG A 102 -4.35 -3.25 -8.21
C ARG A 102 -4.46 -2.02 -9.11
N GLN A 103 -4.54 -0.83 -8.53
CA GLN A 103 -4.73 0.42 -9.26
C GLN A 103 -3.39 1.11 -9.56
N ARG A 104 -3.34 1.88 -10.64
CA ARG A 104 -2.22 2.80 -10.90
C ARG A 104 -2.43 4.08 -10.11
N TRP A 105 -1.43 4.45 -9.32
CA TRP A 105 -1.39 5.68 -8.55
C TRP A 105 -0.74 6.78 -9.37
N GLU A 106 -1.22 8.02 -9.18
CA GLU A 106 -0.59 9.20 -9.72
C GLU A 106 0.69 9.50 -8.93
N VAL A 107 1.75 9.94 -9.62
CA VAL A 107 3.00 10.38 -8.99
C VAL A 107 2.93 11.89 -8.87
N ILE A 108 2.85 12.39 -7.64
CA ILE A 108 2.60 13.82 -7.37
C ILE A 108 3.84 14.57 -6.87
N ASP A 109 4.89 13.87 -6.43
CA ASP A 109 6.17 14.46 -6.01
C ASP A 109 7.31 13.43 -6.09
N THR A 110 8.52 13.90 -6.39
CA THR A 110 9.76 13.09 -6.48
C THR A 110 11.00 13.77 -5.88
N ASP A 111 10.86 14.91 -5.20
CA ASP A 111 12.03 15.71 -4.79
C ASP A 111 12.73 15.12 -3.55
N ALA A 112 11.98 14.63 -2.57
CA ALA A 112 12.50 14.10 -1.30
C ALA A 112 12.06 12.64 -1.05
N GLY A 113 12.14 11.82 -2.10
CA GLY A 113 11.56 10.48 -2.12
C GLY A 113 10.60 10.33 -3.29
N VAL A 114 9.51 9.59 -3.11
CA VAL A 114 8.42 9.58 -4.09
C VAL A 114 7.08 9.59 -3.37
N THR A 115 6.17 10.45 -3.83
CA THR A 115 4.79 10.51 -3.32
C THR A 115 3.82 10.05 -4.40
N PHE A 116 3.02 9.06 -4.05
CA PHE A 116 1.91 8.57 -4.86
C PHE A 116 0.58 9.03 -4.28
N SER A 117 -0.40 9.27 -5.16
CA SER A 117 -1.78 9.60 -4.81
C SER A 117 -2.77 8.71 -5.57
N LEU A 118 -3.85 8.32 -4.91
CA LEU A 118 -4.96 7.59 -5.51
C LEU A 118 -6.28 8.21 -5.06
N ALA A 119 -7.10 8.60 -6.03
CA ALA A 119 -8.49 8.97 -5.80
C ALA A 119 -9.37 7.73 -6.04
N SER A 120 -10.05 7.29 -4.99
CA SER A 120 -11.08 6.27 -5.06
C SER A 120 -12.44 6.99 -5.00
N PRO A 121 -13.26 6.98 -6.07
CA PRO A 121 -14.51 7.72 -6.11
C PRO A 121 -15.59 7.11 -5.21
N ASP A 122 -16.65 7.87 -4.93
CA ASP A 122 -17.87 7.33 -4.31
C ASP A 122 -18.39 6.09 -5.06
N GLY A 123 -18.70 5.04 -4.31
CA GLY A 123 -19.14 3.75 -4.83
C GLY A 123 -18.04 2.80 -5.31
N ASP A 124 -16.76 3.18 -5.25
CA ASP A 124 -15.65 2.28 -5.66
C ASP A 124 -15.64 1.00 -4.81
N MET A 125 -15.81 -0.15 -5.46
CA MET A 125 -16.02 -1.47 -4.84
C MET A 125 -17.19 -1.51 -3.82
N GLY A 126 -18.15 -0.60 -3.96
CA GLY A 126 -19.30 -0.41 -3.06
C GLY A 126 -19.03 0.47 -1.85
N PHE A 127 -17.81 1.00 -1.67
CA PHE A 127 -17.51 1.89 -0.54
C PHE A 127 -18.12 3.29 -0.74
N PRO A 128 -18.79 3.86 0.28
CA PRO A 128 -19.33 5.20 0.19
C PRO A 128 -18.23 6.27 0.27
N GLY A 129 -18.52 7.41 -0.34
CA GLY A 129 -17.69 8.61 -0.36
C GLY A 129 -16.49 8.51 -1.29
N THR A 130 -16.01 9.67 -1.72
CA THR A 130 -14.69 9.78 -2.33
C THR A 130 -13.64 9.67 -1.23
N LEU A 131 -12.59 8.88 -1.47
CA LEU A 131 -11.42 8.81 -0.61
C LEU A 131 -10.16 9.11 -1.44
N THR A 132 -9.37 10.07 -1.00
CA THR A 132 -8.03 10.33 -1.54
C THR A 132 -7.01 9.74 -0.58
N ALA A 133 -6.22 8.79 -1.07
CA ALA A 133 -5.10 8.20 -0.35
C ALA A 133 -3.78 8.71 -0.91
N THR A 134 -2.79 8.90 -0.04
CA THR A 134 -1.42 9.16 -0.44
C THR A 134 -0.46 8.24 0.29
N VAL A 135 0.65 7.92 -0.38
CA VAL A 135 1.80 7.28 0.26
C VAL A 135 3.07 7.97 -0.20
N HIS A 136 3.92 8.30 0.76
CA HIS A 136 5.23 8.89 0.54
C HIS A 136 6.29 7.91 1.02
N TYR A 137 7.16 7.51 0.10
CA TYR A 137 8.32 6.67 0.37
C TYR A 137 9.58 7.50 0.41
N ARG A 138 10.38 7.31 1.45
CA ARG A 138 11.71 7.94 1.58
C ARG A 138 12.67 6.98 2.27
N LEU A 139 13.91 6.98 1.82
CA LEU A 139 14.97 6.16 2.39
C LEU A 139 15.99 7.11 3.05
N VAL A 140 16.13 7.02 4.37
CA VAL A 140 17.02 7.88 5.14
C VAL A 140 17.93 6.99 5.98
N ASP A 141 19.24 7.17 5.83
CA ASP A 141 20.26 6.32 6.44
C ASP A 141 20.05 4.83 6.14
N THR A 142 19.53 4.07 7.10
CA THR A 142 19.21 2.64 6.98
C THR A 142 17.73 2.33 7.07
N THR A 143 16.87 3.36 7.09
CA THR A 143 15.44 3.21 7.34
C THR A 143 14.61 3.57 6.11
N LEU A 144 13.84 2.62 5.60
CA LEU A 144 12.78 2.88 4.63
C LEU A 144 11.54 3.36 5.39
N HIS A 145 11.13 4.60 5.14
CA HIS A 145 9.93 5.17 5.71
C HIS A 145 8.78 5.08 4.71
N VAL A 146 7.60 4.74 5.22
CA VAL A 146 6.34 4.68 4.48
C VAL A 146 5.32 5.54 5.22
N ASP A 147 5.09 6.72 4.70
CA ASP A 147 4.18 7.73 5.25
C ASP A 147 2.86 7.67 4.47
N MET A 148 1.79 7.18 5.08
CA MET A 148 0.46 7.07 4.45
C MET A 148 -0.49 8.12 5.01
N SER A 149 -1.36 8.65 4.14
CA SER A 149 -2.50 9.46 4.58
C SER A 149 -3.75 9.20 3.77
N ALA A 150 -4.90 9.45 4.37
CA ALA A 150 -6.18 9.33 3.68
C ALA A 150 -7.16 10.41 4.15
N ALA A 151 -7.94 10.96 3.23
CA ALA A 151 -9.04 11.87 3.52
C ALA A 151 -10.28 11.45 2.72
N THR A 152 -11.46 11.59 3.33
CA THR A 152 -12.71 11.16 2.71
C THR A 152 -13.84 12.17 2.96
N ASP A 153 -14.85 12.17 2.09
CA ASP A 153 -16.06 12.99 2.24
C ASP A 153 -17.24 12.23 2.88
N ALA A 154 -17.11 10.92 3.09
CA ALA A 154 -18.03 10.10 3.87
C ALA A 154 -17.26 9.09 4.74
N PRO A 155 -17.76 8.67 5.93
CA PRO A 155 -17.01 7.73 6.76
C PRO A 155 -16.72 6.40 6.04
N ASN A 156 -15.44 5.98 6.00
CA ASN A 156 -15.07 4.64 5.53
C ASN A 156 -15.18 3.64 6.70
N LEU A 157 -16.21 2.82 6.75
CA LEU A 157 -16.23 1.68 7.69
C LEU A 157 -15.52 0.50 7.04
N PRO A 158 -14.60 -0.18 7.77
CA PRO A 158 -14.99 -1.14 8.82
C PRO A 158 -14.18 -1.05 10.12
N ARG A 159 -14.80 -1.54 11.21
CA ARG A 159 -14.38 -1.39 12.61
C ARG A 159 -12.99 -1.97 12.97
N ALA A 160 -12.41 -2.83 12.11
CA ALA A 160 -11.06 -3.42 12.20
C ALA A 160 -10.85 -4.36 10.99
N PRO A 161 -9.63 -4.58 10.47
CA PRO A 161 -8.34 -4.12 11.01
C PRO A 161 -7.86 -2.78 10.46
N SER A 162 -8.56 -2.16 9.50
CA SER A 162 -8.24 -0.80 9.06
C SER A 162 -8.84 0.27 9.98
N PRO A 163 -8.22 1.45 10.06
CA PRO A 163 -8.75 2.58 10.82
C PRO A 163 -9.97 3.18 10.13
N VAL A 164 -10.85 3.75 10.94
CA VAL A 164 -11.94 4.61 10.47
C VAL A 164 -11.39 6.01 10.20
N VAL A 165 -11.75 6.56 9.05
CA VAL A 165 -11.43 7.91 8.60
C VAL A 165 -12.75 8.68 8.46
N HIS A 166 -12.82 9.84 9.10
CA HIS A 166 -14.02 10.67 9.12
C HIS A 166 -13.85 11.90 8.21
N PRO A 167 -14.95 12.43 7.66
CA PRO A 167 -14.91 13.69 6.94
C PRO A 167 -14.34 14.81 7.79
N GLY A 168 -13.35 15.53 7.24
CA GLY A 168 -12.63 16.60 7.94
C GLY A 168 -11.50 16.13 8.87
N GLU A 169 -11.32 14.82 9.05
CA GLU A 169 -10.29 14.23 9.91
C GLU A 169 -9.34 13.36 9.08
N PRO A 170 -8.26 13.93 8.52
CA PRO A 170 -7.34 13.16 7.70
C PRO A 170 -6.61 12.12 8.55
N TYR A 171 -6.66 10.86 8.11
CA TYR A 171 -5.87 9.79 8.67
C TYR A 171 -4.41 9.92 8.26
N ARG A 172 -3.49 9.57 9.17
CA ARG A 172 -2.05 9.51 8.92
C ARG A 172 -1.44 8.30 9.61
N HIS A 173 -0.49 7.66 8.96
CA HIS A 173 0.27 6.54 9.50
C HIS A 173 1.71 6.59 9.04
N HIS A 174 2.62 6.26 9.95
CA HIS A 174 4.04 6.21 9.68
C HIS A 174 4.55 4.82 9.99
N LEU A 175 5.23 4.21 9.03
CA LEU A 175 6.02 2.99 9.21
C LEU A 175 7.49 3.30 8.93
N GLY A 176 8.38 2.76 9.75
CA GLY A 176 9.82 2.78 9.53
C GLY A 176 10.37 1.36 9.55
N PHE A 177 10.99 0.95 8.47
CA PHE A 177 11.66 -0.34 8.34
C PHE A 177 13.17 -0.11 8.39
N GLN A 178 13.77 -0.31 9.57
CA GLN A 178 15.21 -0.20 9.74
C GLN A 178 15.88 -1.49 9.27
N LEU A 179 16.78 -1.36 8.30
CA LEU A 179 17.55 -2.45 7.72
C LEU A 179 18.92 -2.48 8.40
N THR A 180 19.18 -3.53 9.17
CA THR A 180 20.43 -3.69 9.92
C THR A 180 21.01 -5.08 9.70
N THR A 181 22.34 -5.15 9.77
CA THR A 181 23.10 -6.40 9.77
C THR A 181 23.42 -6.89 11.18
N ASP A 182 23.17 -6.05 12.19
CA ASP A 182 23.34 -6.38 13.60
C ASP A 182 22.16 -7.23 14.08
N ALA A 183 22.44 -8.48 14.42
CA ALA A 183 21.51 -9.36 15.11
C ALA A 183 21.47 -9.02 16.62
N SER A 184 21.07 -7.79 16.99
CA SER A 184 20.59 -7.59 18.37
C SER A 184 19.14 -8.05 18.42
N GLU A 185 18.85 -9.01 19.29
CA GLU A 185 17.52 -9.57 19.52
C GLU A 185 16.47 -8.45 19.56
N ALA A 186 15.52 -8.51 18.64
CA ALA A 186 14.32 -7.67 18.73
C ALA A 186 13.60 -8.04 20.03
N SER A 187 13.75 -7.18 21.05
CA SER A 187 13.09 -7.29 22.35
C SER A 187 11.61 -6.94 22.26
#